data_AF-A0A970TYD3-F1
#
_entry.id   AF-A0A970TYD3-F1
#
_cell.length_a   1.000
_cell.length_b   1.000
_cell.length_c   1.000
_cell.angle_alpha   90.00
_cell.angle_beta   90.00
_cell.angle_gamma   90.00
#
_symmetry.space_group_name_H-M   'P 1'
#
loop_
_entity.id
_entity.type
_entity.pdbx_description
1 polymer ?
#
loop_
_entity_poly.entity_id
_entity_poly.type
_entity_poly.pdbx_seq_one_letter_code
_entity_poly.pdbx_strand_id
1 'polypeptide(L)'
;MKKQNLRILFLTGFCIVSLCLLQGMAGRAHKKEWEKTLGFTSEEGNTGAEMSLNQLYDTFSNAIDINAHILLNKLKKVSKSEEGSQEFTWGNYGHAIFFHWAFNDAPKNHKPLKEQLKKCKMSNSGYKTCLRLVDEEWNQRKSKCLKEVERCLGVDRETAAAIATLLHDIHILADYVGNTRTRPLALIKDLKQDLMTHGLQVLARGNPQHEADIKLVMDVDSSRHNKIIAEQLLENLSFFLPQCLSARCSESLLERGIRIQVKQVPARDAA
;
A
#
# COMPACT_ATOMS: atom_id res chain seq x y z
N MET A 1 -54.18 -26.03 -24.79
CA MET A 1 -52.71 -25.94 -24.88
C MET A 1 -52.23 -24.87 -23.89
N LYS A 2 -51.87 -25.30 -22.67
CA LYS A 2 -50.51 -25.30 -22.08
C LYS A 2 -49.86 -23.90 -21.87
N LYS A 3 -50.16 -23.38 -20.67
CA LYS A 3 -49.30 -22.73 -19.66
C LYS A 3 -48.30 -21.65 -20.08
N GLN A 4 -48.66 -20.41 -19.74
CA GLN A 4 -47.76 -19.31 -19.41
C GLN A 4 -46.96 -19.66 -18.15
N ASN A 5 -45.63 -19.73 -18.24
CA ASN A 5 -44.70 -19.74 -17.11
C ASN A 5 -43.38 -19.13 -17.59
N LEU A 6 -43.27 -17.80 -17.56
CA LEU A 6 -42.02 -17.10 -17.86
C LEU A 6 -41.88 -15.85 -16.99
N ARG A 7 -41.94 -16.03 -15.66
CA ARG A 7 -41.70 -14.94 -14.70
C ARG A 7 -41.09 -15.42 -13.38
N ILE A 8 -40.05 -16.26 -13.42
CA ILE A 8 -39.17 -16.50 -12.27
C ILE A 8 -37.76 -16.77 -12.79
N LEU A 9 -37.07 -15.75 -13.32
CA LEU A 9 -35.63 -15.86 -13.59
C LEU A 9 -34.93 -14.50 -13.75
N PHE A 10 -35.25 -13.50 -12.90
CA PHE A 10 -34.53 -12.21 -12.97
C PHE A 10 -34.22 -11.54 -11.61
N LEU A 11 -34.46 -12.22 -10.49
CA LEU A 11 -34.26 -11.64 -9.15
C LEU A 11 -33.16 -12.28 -8.30
N THR A 12 -32.52 -13.35 -8.77
CA THR A 12 -31.39 -14.00 -8.07
C THR A 12 -30.01 -13.59 -8.62
N GLY A 13 -29.95 -12.83 -9.72
CA GLY A 13 -28.69 -12.36 -10.32
C GLY A 13 -28.14 -11.06 -9.71
N PHE A 14 -28.94 -10.28 -8.98
CA PHE A 14 -28.52 -8.96 -8.49
C PHE A 14 -27.99 -8.99 -7.04
N CYS A 15 -28.24 -10.06 -6.27
CA CYS A 15 -27.70 -10.19 -4.92
C CYS A 15 -26.28 -10.77 -4.84
N ILE A 16 -25.79 -11.43 -5.90
CA ILE A 16 -24.44 -12.03 -5.90
C ILE A 16 -23.36 -10.98 -6.22
N VAL A 17 -23.66 -9.99 -7.06
CA VAL A 17 -22.69 -8.92 -7.40
C VAL A 17 -22.43 -7.99 -6.20
N SER A 18 -23.45 -7.72 -5.37
CA SER A 18 -23.26 -6.92 -4.15
C SER A 18 -22.55 -7.68 -3.02
N LEU A 19 -22.58 -9.02 -3.02
CA LEU A 19 -21.88 -9.81 -2.00
C LEU A 19 -20.37 -9.90 -2.28
N CYS A 20 -19.92 -9.80 -3.54
CA CYS A 20 -18.50 -9.67 -3.89
C CYS A 20 -17.91 -8.29 -3.54
N LEU A 21 -18.74 -7.25 -3.36
CA LEU A 21 -18.30 -5.92 -2.91
C LEU A 21 -18.25 -5.79 -1.37
N LEU A 22 -18.86 -6.74 -0.64
CA LEU A 22 -18.98 -6.75 0.82
C LEU A 22 -18.26 -7.92 1.50
N GLN A 23 -17.89 -8.97 0.76
CA GLN A 23 -16.82 -9.87 1.17
C GLN A 23 -15.51 -9.10 1.05
N GLY A 24 -15.17 -8.43 2.15
CA GLY A 24 -13.88 -7.78 2.33
C GLY A 24 -12.79 -8.67 1.78
N MET A 25 -12.08 -8.14 0.78
CA MET A 25 -10.75 -8.61 0.45
C MET A 25 -10.02 -8.67 1.78
N ALA A 26 -9.80 -9.88 2.27
CA ALA A 26 -9.15 -10.14 3.55
C ALA A 26 -7.86 -9.31 3.60
N GLY A 27 -7.40 -8.93 4.79
CA GLY A 27 -6.22 -8.07 5.04
C GLY A 27 -4.87 -8.55 4.50
N ARG A 28 -4.86 -9.35 3.43
CA ARG A 28 -3.73 -9.92 2.70
C ARG A 28 -3.94 -9.82 1.18
N ALA A 29 -4.81 -8.92 0.72
CA ALA A 29 -5.11 -8.71 -0.71
C ALA A 29 -3.84 -8.63 -1.58
N HIS A 30 -2.82 -7.93 -1.07
CA HIS A 30 -1.55 -7.67 -1.76
C HIS A 30 -0.36 -8.46 -1.19
N LYS A 31 -0.63 -9.51 -0.40
CA LYS A 31 0.43 -10.33 0.20
C LYS A 31 1.32 -10.97 -0.87
N LYS A 32 0.72 -11.44 -1.97
CA LYS A 32 1.45 -12.07 -3.08
C LYS A 32 2.39 -11.09 -3.77
N GLU A 33 1.99 -9.83 -3.89
CA GLU A 33 2.78 -8.76 -4.47
C GLU A 33 3.98 -8.45 -3.57
N TRP A 34 3.80 -8.39 -2.25
CA TRP A 34 4.92 -8.25 -1.31
C TRP A 34 5.87 -9.44 -1.35
N GLU A 35 5.37 -10.68 -1.29
CA GLU A 35 6.21 -11.88 -1.38
C GLU A 35 6.97 -11.93 -2.71
N LYS A 36 6.30 -11.62 -3.83
CA LYS A 36 6.90 -11.60 -5.16
C LYS A 36 8.00 -10.54 -5.28
N THR A 37 7.80 -9.36 -4.68
CA THR A 37 8.70 -8.21 -4.81
C THR A 37 9.88 -8.27 -3.84
N LEU A 38 9.64 -8.63 -2.58
CA LEU A 38 10.67 -8.72 -1.54
C LEU A 38 11.45 -10.02 -1.61
N GLY A 39 10.83 -11.09 -2.10
CA GLY A 39 11.42 -12.43 -2.15
C GLY A 39 11.49 -13.12 -0.78
N PHE A 40 10.83 -12.60 0.26
CA PHE A 40 10.86 -13.21 1.58
C PHE A 40 10.11 -14.54 1.61
N THR A 41 10.79 -15.56 2.15
CA THR A 41 10.20 -16.87 2.45
C THR A 41 10.69 -17.37 3.80
N SER A 42 9.83 -18.04 4.54
CA SER A 42 10.26 -18.76 5.75
C SER A 42 11.03 -20.03 5.40
N GLU A 43 11.99 -20.41 6.22
CA GLU A 43 12.57 -21.75 6.16
C GLU A 43 11.51 -22.83 6.36
N GLU A 44 11.67 -23.96 5.68
CA GLU A 44 10.75 -25.08 5.81
C GLU A 44 10.70 -25.57 7.26
N GLY A 45 9.49 -25.68 7.81
CA GLY A 45 9.26 -26.06 9.21
C GLY A 45 9.46 -24.93 10.24
N ASN A 46 9.89 -23.73 9.83
CA ASN A 46 10.06 -22.60 10.74
C ASN A 46 8.77 -21.77 10.89
N THR A 47 7.88 -22.25 11.76
CA THR A 47 6.59 -21.59 12.05
C THR A 47 6.76 -20.18 12.63
N GLY A 48 7.84 -19.92 13.37
CA GLY A 48 8.14 -18.59 13.92
C GLY A 48 8.44 -17.54 12.84
N ALA A 49 9.21 -17.91 11.82
CA ALA A 49 9.48 -17.07 10.66
C ALA A 49 8.20 -16.79 9.86
N GLU A 50 7.40 -17.82 9.61
CA GLU A 50 6.11 -17.69 8.90
C GLU A 50 5.15 -16.74 9.65
N MET A 51 5.01 -16.92 10.97
CA MET A 51 4.21 -16.02 11.81
C MET A 51 4.71 -14.58 11.75
N SER A 52 6.04 -14.38 11.77
CA SER A 52 6.65 -13.05 11.71
C SER A 52 6.37 -12.35 10.38
N LEU A 53 6.49 -13.06 9.26
CA LEU A 53 6.15 -12.52 7.93
C LEU A 53 4.66 -12.24 7.79
N ASN A 54 3.80 -13.13 8.26
CA ASN A 54 2.35 -12.90 8.26
C ASN A 54 1.98 -11.67 9.09
N GLN A 55 2.57 -11.51 10.29
CA GLN A 55 2.31 -10.36 11.15
C GLN A 55 2.78 -9.04 10.53
N LEU A 56 3.91 -9.07 9.82
CA LEU A 56 4.40 -7.94 9.05
C LEU A 56 3.38 -7.51 7.99
N TYR A 57 2.96 -8.43 7.13
CA TYR A 57 2.00 -8.15 6.05
C TYR A 57 0.63 -7.71 6.58
N ASP A 58 0.12 -8.39 7.62
CA ASP A 58 -1.13 -8.03 8.28
C ASP A 58 -1.04 -6.62 8.88
N THR A 59 0.10 -6.22 9.44
CA THR A 59 0.28 -4.86 9.99
C THR A 59 0.15 -3.79 8.91
N PHE A 60 0.77 -4.00 7.73
CA PHE A 60 0.67 -3.05 6.62
C PHE A 60 -0.73 -2.98 6.03
N SER A 61 -1.37 -4.11 5.76
CA SER A 61 -2.76 -4.08 5.25
C SER A 61 -3.72 -3.48 6.27
N ASN A 62 -3.52 -3.74 7.57
CA ASN A 62 -4.30 -3.10 8.62
C ASN A 62 -4.09 -1.59 8.70
N ALA A 63 -2.86 -1.14 8.47
CA ALA A 63 -2.51 0.28 8.47
C ALA A 63 -3.08 1.01 7.24
N ILE A 64 -3.18 0.36 6.09
CA ILE A 64 -3.65 0.98 4.84
C ILE A 64 -5.18 0.87 4.72
N ASP A 65 -5.74 -0.34 4.83
CA ASP A 65 -7.14 -0.59 4.47
C ASP A 65 -8.08 -0.72 5.66
N ILE A 66 -7.80 -1.68 6.55
CA ILE A 66 -8.83 -2.20 7.49
C ILE A 66 -9.25 -1.13 8.50
N ASN A 67 -8.30 -0.36 9.02
CA ASN A 67 -8.58 0.59 10.07
C ASN A 67 -9.08 1.96 9.55
N ALA A 68 -9.34 2.13 8.26
CA ALA A 68 -9.78 3.41 7.69
C ALA A 68 -11.12 3.90 8.30
N HIS A 69 -12.00 2.98 8.69
CA HIS A 69 -13.30 3.29 9.31
C HIS A 69 -13.18 3.97 10.68
N ILE A 70 -12.10 3.72 11.43
CA ILE A 70 -11.85 4.36 12.73
C ILE A 70 -11.68 5.87 12.54
N LEU A 71 -10.84 6.26 11.57
CA LEU A 71 -10.64 7.67 11.23
C LEU A 71 -11.91 8.29 10.66
N LEU A 72 -12.64 7.58 9.80
CA LEU A 72 -13.94 8.03 9.29
C LEU A 72 -14.87 8.48 10.43
N ASN A 73 -15.01 7.65 11.47
CA ASN A 73 -15.88 7.94 12.60
C ASN A 73 -15.41 9.18 13.40
N LYS A 74 -14.10 9.39 13.54
CA LYS A 74 -13.54 10.61 14.15
C LYS A 74 -13.89 11.86 13.33
N LEU A 75 -13.69 11.82 12.01
CA LEU A 75 -14.00 12.96 11.14
C LEU A 75 -15.50 13.26 11.09
N LYS A 76 -16.35 12.22 11.07
CA LYS A 76 -17.81 12.36 11.17
C LYS A 76 -18.23 13.14 12.40
N LYS A 77 -17.68 12.82 13.58
CA LYS A 77 -18.00 13.52 14.83
C LYS A 77 -17.69 15.02 14.73
N VAL A 78 -16.50 15.39 14.24
CA VAL A 78 -16.13 16.80 14.06
C VAL A 78 -17.09 17.48 13.08
N SER A 79 -17.27 16.89 11.90
CA SER A 79 -18.12 17.47 10.85
C SER A 79 -19.62 17.53 11.18
N LYS A 80 -20.11 16.77 12.18
CA LYS A 80 -21.49 16.82 12.67
C LYS A 80 -21.70 17.82 13.80
N SER A 81 -20.63 18.22 14.49
CA SER A 81 -20.72 19.09 15.66
C SER A 81 -20.79 20.57 15.34
N GLU A 82 -20.56 20.95 14.08
CA GLU A 82 -20.63 22.34 13.63
C GLU A 82 -21.99 22.65 13.01
N GLU A 83 -22.55 23.82 13.33
CA GLU A 83 -23.81 24.27 12.75
C GLU A 83 -23.63 24.57 11.25
N GLY A 84 -24.54 24.05 10.42
CA GLY A 84 -24.52 24.27 8.97
C GLY A 84 -23.53 23.42 8.17
N SER A 85 -22.73 22.57 8.82
CA SER A 85 -21.82 21.64 8.13
C SER A 85 -22.51 20.36 7.67
N GLN A 86 -21.85 19.64 6.76
CA GLN A 86 -22.27 18.32 6.27
C GLN A 86 -21.36 17.24 6.85
N GLU A 87 -21.95 16.11 7.24
CA GLU A 87 -21.20 14.95 7.73
C GLU A 87 -20.16 14.48 6.71
N PHE A 88 -18.94 14.20 7.17
CA PHE A 88 -17.91 13.60 6.36
C PHE A 88 -18.29 12.18 5.92
N THR A 89 -18.14 11.91 4.62
CA THR A 89 -18.34 10.59 4.03
C THR A 89 -17.19 10.25 3.10
N TRP A 90 -17.09 9.00 2.67
CA TRP A 90 -16.14 8.55 1.65
C TRP A 90 -16.32 9.24 0.29
N GLY A 91 -17.54 9.71 0.01
CA GLY A 91 -17.93 10.23 -1.31
C GLY A 91 -17.53 9.31 -2.46
N ASN A 92 -17.11 9.93 -3.56
CA ASN A 92 -16.62 9.24 -4.75
C ASN A 92 -15.13 8.85 -4.65
N TYR A 93 -14.55 8.81 -3.45
CA TYR A 93 -13.20 8.28 -3.23
C TYR A 93 -13.13 6.90 -2.57
N GLY A 94 -14.15 6.50 -1.79
CA GLY A 94 -14.11 5.20 -1.11
C GLY A 94 -13.11 5.23 0.06
N HIS A 95 -12.72 4.07 0.58
CA HIS A 95 -11.80 4.00 1.72
C HIS A 95 -10.39 4.53 1.37
N ALA A 96 -9.98 4.40 0.10
CA ALA A 96 -8.69 4.84 -0.41
C ALA A 96 -8.42 6.36 -0.30
N ILE A 97 -9.42 7.16 0.11
CA ILE A 97 -9.18 8.56 0.47
C ILE A 97 -8.24 8.71 1.69
N PHE A 98 -8.11 7.66 2.49
CA PHE A 98 -7.16 7.60 3.60
C PHE A 98 -6.04 6.61 3.29
N PHE A 99 -4.83 6.97 3.71
CA PHE A 99 -3.63 6.12 3.78
C PHE A 99 -3.09 5.58 2.45
N HIS A 100 -3.72 5.90 1.31
CA HIS A 100 -3.20 5.57 -0.02
C HIS A 100 -2.40 6.74 -0.61
N TRP A 101 -1.62 7.45 0.21
CA TRP A 101 -0.58 8.39 -0.20
C TRP A 101 0.80 7.74 0.00
N ALA A 102 1.86 8.30 -0.58
CA ALA A 102 3.22 7.77 -0.40
C ALA A 102 3.63 7.74 1.08
N PHE A 103 4.37 6.73 1.52
CA PHE A 103 4.68 6.48 2.93
C PHE A 103 5.32 7.67 3.67
N ASN A 104 6.12 8.48 2.97
CA ASN A 104 6.77 9.65 3.53
C ASN A 104 6.09 10.99 3.21
N ASP A 105 4.94 10.99 2.52
CA ASP A 105 4.18 12.22 2.27
C ASP A 105 3.31 12.61 3.48
N ALA A 106 2.98 13.90 3.53
CA ALA A 106 2.08 14.45 4.52
C ALA A 106 0.62 14.30 4.06
N PRO A 107 -0.28 13.71 4.88
CA PRO A 107 -1.68 13.50 4.48
C PRO A 107 -2.41 14.79 4.06
N LYS A 108 -2.03 15.94 4.64
CA LYS A 108 -2.56 17.26 4.28
C LYS A 108 -2.31 17.65 2.82
N ASN A 109 -1.33 17.04 2.15
CA ASN A 109 -1.04 17.28 0.75
C ASN A 109 -1.99 16.52 -0.17
N HIS A 110 -2.61 15.44 0.33
CA HIS A 110 -3.48 14.56 -0.43
C HIS A 110 -4.74 15.28 -0.95
N LYS A 111 -4.81 15.48 -2.27
CA LYS A 111 -5.85 16.27 -2.94
C LYS A 111 -7.27 15.70 -2.75
N PRO A 112 -7.51 14.38 -2.93
CA PRO A 112 -8.84 13.78 -2.69
C PRO A 112 -9.38 14.06 -1.29
N LEU A 113 -8.55 13.91 -0.25
CA LEU A 113 -8.92 14.21 1.13
C LEU A 113 -9.33 15.68 1.29
N LYS A 114 -8.52 16.62 0.79
CA LYS A 114 -8.82 18.06 0.87
C LYS A 114 -10.13 18.41 0.18
N GLU A 115 -10.37 17.86 -1.00
CA GLU A 115 -11.60 18.08 -1.75
C GLU A 115 -12.82 17.56 -0.99
N GLN A 116 -12.72 16.38 -0.36
CA GLN A 116 -13.81 15.81 0.40
C GLN A 116 -14.08 16.58 1.70
N LEU A 117 -13.03 17.00 2.42
CA LEU A 117 -13.17 17.84 3.61
C LEU A 117 -13.81 19.20 3.29
N LYS A 118 -13.50 19.80 2.13
CA LYS A 118 -14.13 21.06 1.70
C LYS A 118 -15.64 20.91 1.46
N LYS A 119 -16.11 19.74 1.01
CA LYS A 119 -17.54 19.48 0.80
C LYS A 119 -18.33 19.45 2.11
N CYS A 120 -17.68 19.19 3.24
CA CYS A 120 -18.32 19.25 4.55
C CYS A 120 -18.73 20.66 4.97
N LYS A 121 -18.29 21.73 4.26
CA LYS A 121 -18.66 23.13 4.57
C LYS A 121 -18.43 23.52 6.05
N MET A 122 -17.43 22.91 6.67
CA MET A 122 -17.03 23.19 8.06
C MET A 122 -16.37 24.56 8.16
N SER A 123 -16.30 25.07 9.39
CA SER A 123 -15.44 26.19 9.76
C SER A 123 -13.96 25.87 9.45
N ASN A 124 -13.13 26.92 9.37
CA ASN A 124 -11.68 26.73 9.23
C ASN A 124 -11.08 25.94 10.41
N SER A 125 -11.66 26.07 11.61
CA SER A 125 -11.24 25.32 12.80
C SER A 125 -11.56 23.83 12.69
N GLY A 126 -12.78 23.49 12.27
CA GLY A 126 -13.20 22.10 12.02
C GLY A 126 -12.37 21.45 10.93
N TYR A 127 -12.11 22.17 9.83
CA TYR A 127 -11.23 21.70 8.75
C TYR A 127 -9.81 21.38 9.24
N LYS A 128 -9.19 22.29 10.00
CA LYS A 128 -7.85 22.07 10.58
C LYS A 128 -7.84 20.93 11.59
N THR A 129 -8.89 20.79 12.39
CA THR A 129 -9.05 19.69 13.34
C THR A 129 -9.10 18.34 12.62
N CYS A 130 -9.86 18.23 11.53
CA CYS A 130 -9.90 17.02 10.71
C CYS A 130 -8.51 16.68 10.14
N LEU A 131 -7.79 17.67 9.57
CA LEU A 131 -6.43 17.42 9.05
C LEU A 131 -5.46 16.97 10.15
N ARG A 132 -5.53 17.57 11.34
CA ARG A 132 -4.72 17.15 12.49
C ARG A 132 -5.01 15.70 12.89
N LEU A 133 -6.28 15.31 12.97
CA LEU A 133 -6.68 13.93 13.29
C LEU A 133 -6.16 12.92 12.26
N VAL A 134 -6.17 13.28 10.98
CA VAL A 134 -5.61 12.44 9.91
C VAL A 134 -4.09 12.28 10.09
N ASP A 135 -3.39 13.39 10.37
CA ASP A 135 -1.93 13.39 10.55
C ASP A 135 -1.51 12.59 11.78
N GLU A 136 -2.18 12.78 12.92
CA GLU A 136 -1.95 12.02 14.15
C GLU A 136 -2.16 10.51 13.94
N GLU A 137 -3.26 10.14 13.29
CA GLU A 137 -3.56 8.74 12.98
C GLU A 137 -2.53 8.14 12.01
N TRP A 138 -2.09 8.91 11.00
CA TRP A 138 -1.06 8.45 10.06
C TRP A 138 0.29 8.24 10.77
N ASN A 139 0.71 9.19 11.60
CA ASN A 139 1.96 9.08 12.36
C ASN A 139 1.96 7.87 13.31
N GLN A 140 0.81 7.58 13.96
CA GLN A 140 0.66 6.38 14.79
C GLN A 140 0.82 5.09 13.97
N ARG A 141 0.18 5.00 12.82
CA ARG A 141 0.28 3.84 11.91
C ARG A 141 1.69 3.67 11.38
N LYS A 142 2.30 4.75 10.89
CA LYS A 142 3.69 4.78 10.42
C LYS A 142 4.65 4.29 11.50
N SER A 143 4.53 4.79 12.73
CA SER A 143 5.35 4.33 13.85
C SER A 143 5.15 2.84 14.15
N LYS A 144 3.91 2.33 14.06
CA LYS A 144 3.64 0.90 14.24
C LYS A 144 4.29 0.06 13.14
N CYS A 145 4.14 0.44 11.88
CA CYS A 145 4.75 -0.25 10.75
C CYS A 145 6.28 -0.33 10.88
N LEU A 146 6.94 0.77 11.26
CA LEU A 146 8.40 0.81 11.45
C LEU A 146 8.86 -0.17 12.54
N LYS A 147 8.23 -0.12 13.72
CA LYS A 147 8.54 -1.04 14.82
C LYS A 147 8.33 -2.49 14.44
N GLU A 148 7.30 -2.75 13.64
CA GLU A 148 6.98 -4.10 13.18
C GLU A 148 8.04 -4.64 12.22
N VAL A 149 8.54 -3.80 11.30
CA VAL A 149 9.65 -4.18 10.41
C VAL A 149 10.91 -4.49 11.22
N GLU A 150 11.32 -3.60 12.13
CA GLU A 150 12.49 -3.84 13.01
C GLU A 150 12.35 -5.18 13.76
N ARG A 151 11.18 -5.41 14.35
CA ARG A 151 10.90 -6.60 15.15
C ARG A 151 10.86 -7.89 14.33
N CYS A 152 10.15 -7.91 13.20
CA CYS A 152 9.96 -9.11 12.38
C CYS A 152 11.22 -9.49 11.62
N LEU A 153 11.99 -8.50 11.15
CA LEU A 153 13.13 -8.74 10.27
C LEU A 153 14.48 -8.65 10.98
N GLY A 154 14.52 -8.15 12.22
CA GLY A 154 15.75 -8.00 12.99
C GLY A 154 16.72 -6.95 12.44
N VAL A 155 16.22 -6.00 11.66
CA VAL A 155 17.03 -4.97 10.99
C VAL A 155 17.11 -3.68 11.79
N ASP A 156 18.12 -2.87 11.52
CA ASP A 156 18.26 -1.53 12.12
C ASP A 156 17.13 -0.57 11.66
N ARG A 157 17.00 0.55 12.36
CA ARG A 157 15.94 1.54 12.14
C ARG A 157 15.97 2.21 10.76
N GLU A 158 17.16 2.46 10.19
CA GLU A 158 17.28 3.05 8.85
C GLU A 158 16.81 2.04 7.79
N THR A 159 17.30 0.79 7.88
CA THR A 159 16.88 -0.30 7.01
C THR A 159 15.38 -0.60 7.15
N ALA A 160 14.85 -0.57 8.39
CA ALA A 160 13.43 -0.75 8.64
C ALA A 160 12.56 0.36 8.02
N ALA A 161 13.02 1.61 8.07
CA ALA A 161 12.33 2.72 7.42
C ALA A 161 12.27 2.56 5.89
N ALA A 162 13.34 2.06 5.28
CA ALA A 162 13.38 1.78 3.86
C ALA A 162 12.42 0.65 3.47
N ILE A 163 12.46 -0.47 4.19
CA ILE A 163 11.55 -1.60 3.94
C ILE A 163 10.09 -1.21 4.19
N ALA A 164 9.81 -0.41 5.21
CA ALA A 164 8.46 0.08 5.47
C ALA A 164 7.92 0.98 4.34
N THR A 165 8.77 1.85 3.80
CA THR A 165 8.43 2.66 2.62
C THR A 165 8.06 1.76 1.44
N LEU A 166 8.90 0.75 1.16
CA LEU A 166 8.69 -0.18 0.05
C LEU A 166 7.40 -0.98 0.22
N LEU A 167 7.15 -1.59 1.38
CA LEU A 167 5.93 -2.35 1.66
C LEU A 167 4.67 -1.51 1.43
N HIS A 168 4.65 -0.28 1.94
CA HIS A 168 3.52 0.63 1.80
C HIS A 168 3.31 1.07 0.35
N ASP A 169 4.36 1.50 -0.34
CA ASP A 169 4.22 2.00 -1.70
C ASP A 169 3.94 0.88 -2.72
N ILE A 170 4.49 -0.33 -2.51
CA ILE A 170 4.16 -1.53 -3.30
C ILE A 170 2.68 -1.87 -3.18
N HIS A 171 2.09 -1.70 -2.01
CA HIS A 171 0.65 -1.90 -1.82
C HIS A 171 -0.16 -0.97 -2.73
N ILE A 172 0.18 0.32 -2.76
CA ILE A 172 -0.52 1.31 -3.59
C ILE A 172 -0.28 1.03 -5.09
N LEU A 173 0.93 0.60 -5.47
CA LEU A 173 1.18 0.13 -6.83
C LEU A 173 0.31 -1.08 -7.19
N ALA A 174 0.15 -2.04 -6.27
CA ALA A 174 -0.73 -3.19 -6.47
C ALA A 174 -2.20 -2.76 -6.64
N ASP A 175 -2.65 -1.72 -5.92
CA ASP A 175 -3.97 -1.14 -6.13
C ASP A 175 -4.16 -0.54 -7.53
N TYR A 176 -3.12 0.06 -8.11
CA TYR A 176 -3.19 0.53 -9.50
C TYR A 176 -3.39 -0.63 -10.49
N VAL A 177 -2.84 -1.81 -10.21
CA VAL A 177 -2.98 -3.01 -11.05
C VAL A 177 -4.36 -3.65 -10.87
N GLY A 178 -4.78 -3.80 -9.61
CA GLY A 178 -6.00 -4.53 -9.23
C GLY A 178 -7.29 -3.74 -9.36
N ASN A 179 -7.24 -2.40 -9.36
CA ASN A 179 -8.44 -1.56 -9.28
C ASN A 179 -8.62 -0.63 -10.48
N THR A 180 -9.87 -0.37 -10.84
CA THR A 180 -10.24 0.65 -11.86
C THR A 180 -10.32 2.06 -11.27
N ARG A 181 -10.55 2.18 -9.96
CA ARG A 181 -10.73 3.45 -9.27
C ARG A 181 -9.43 3.92 -8.63
N THR A 182 -8.60 4.57 -9.42
CA THR A 182 -7.24 4.97 -9.01
C THR A 182 -7.10 6.45 -8.65
N ARG A 183 -8.15 7.25 -8.85
CA ARG A 183 -8.19 8.68 -8.47
C ARG A 183 -7.84 8.97 -7.00
N PRO A 184 -8.25 8.16 -6.00
CA PRO A 184 -7.90 8.40 -4.61
C PRO A 184 -6.47 7.98 -4.25
N LEU A 185 -5.75 7.30 -5.14
CA LEU A 185 -4.39 6.82 -4.87
C LEU A 185 -3.36 7.96 -5.00
N ALA A 186 -2.19 7.76 -4.40
CA ALA A 186 -1.01 8.58 -4.57
C ALA A 186 -0.67 8.67 -6.06
N LEU A 187 -0.18 9.82 -6.53
CA LEU A 187 0.26 9.89 -7.92
C LEU A 187 1.48 8.98 -8.10
N ILE A 188 1.53 8.25 -9.21
CA ILE A 188 2.66 7.37 -9.56
C ILE A 188 4.01 8.09 -9.44
N LYS A 189 4.10 9.36 -9.85
CA LYS A 189 5.32 10.16 -9.71
C LYS A 189 5.78 10.32 -8.26
N ASP A 190 4.84 10.44 -7.32
CA ASP A 190 5.12 10.66 -5.91
C ASP A 190 5.58 9.33 -5.29
N LEU A 191 4.91 8.21 -5.63
CA LEU A 191 5.35 6.86 -5.28
C LEU A 191 6.74 6.55 -5.83
N LYS A 192 7.01 6.88 -7.09
CA LYS A 192 8.33 6.69 -7.70
C LYS A 192 9.42 7.43 -6.91
N GLN A 193 9.16 8.69 -6.57
CA GLN A 193 10.11 9.49 -5.80
C GLN A 193 10.34 8.88 -4.40
N ASP A 194 9.28 8.45 -3.72
CA ASP A 194 9.34 7.90 -2.37
C ASP A 194 10.07 6.55 -2.33
N LEU A 195 9.66 5.61 -3.19
CA LEU A 195 10.33 4.34 -3.44
C LEU A 195 11.82 4.52 -3.69
N MET A 196 12.19 5.45 -4.57
CA MET A 196 13.60 5.70 -4.92
C MET A 196 14.38 6.28 -3.73
N THR A 197 13.89 7.37 -3.15
CA THR A 197 14.65 8.19 -2.19
C THR A 197 14.73 7.55 -0.83
N HIS A 198 13.60 7.05 -0.34
CA HIS A 198 13.46 6.56 1.02
C HIS A 198 13.53 5.03 1.11
N GLY A 199 13.30 4.32 0.01
CA GLY A 199 13.44 2.87 -0.08
C GLY A 199 14.77 2.43 -0.71
N LEU A 200 14.83 2.43 -2.05
CA LEU A 200 15.88 1.78 -2.82
C LEU A 200 17.27 2.38 -2.59
N GLN A 201 17.41 3.71 -2.59
CA GLN A 201 18.72 4.36 -2.36
C GLN A 201 19.28 4.05 -0.98
N VAL A 202 18.43 3.85 0.03
CA VAL A 202 18.86 3.47 1.37
C VAL A 202 19.37 2.03 1.37
N LEU A 203 18.65 1.11 0.74
CA LEU A 203 19.04 -0.31 0.68
C LEU A 203 20.28 -0.55 -0.19
N ALA A 204 20.45 0.21 -1.27
CA ALA A 204 21.59 0.10 -2.18
C ALA A 204 22.87 0.79 -1.66
N ARG A 205 22.75 1.65 -0.62
CA ARG A 205 23.85 2.51 -0.17
C ARG A 205 25.11 1.69 0.13
N GLY A 206 26.22 2.08 -0.50
CA GLY A 206 27.52 1.43 -0.33
C GLY A 206 27.74 0.23 -1.26
N ASN A 207 26.79 -0.05 -2.16
CA ASN A 207 26.96 -1.00 -3.27
C ASN A 207 26.84 -0.25 -4.61
N PRO A 208 27.97 0.07 -5.27
CA PRO A 208 27.97 0.88 -6.49
C PRO A 208 27.15 0.28 -7.65
N GLN A 209 27.10 -1.05 -7.74
CA GLN A 209 26.30 -1.73 -8.78
C GLN A 209 24.81 -1.51 -8.51
N HIS A 210 24.35 -1.76 -7.28
CA HIS A 210 22.95 -1.53 -6.93
C HIS A 210 22.56 -0.06 -7.07
N GLU A 211 23.42 0.89 -6.69
CA GLU A 211 23.16 2.32 -6.85
C GLU A 211 22.97 2.72 -8.33
N ALA A 212 23.73 2.12 -9.25
CA ALA A 212 23.56 2.30 -10.69
C ALA A 212 22.23 1.69 -11.20
N ASP A 213 21.91 0.48 -10.73
CA ASP A 213 20.74 -0.29 -11.18
C ASP A 213 19.40 0.34 -10.74
N ILE A 214 19.36 1.13 -9.66
CA ILE A 214 18.15 1.88 -9.26
C ILE A 214 17.59 2.70 -10.41
N LYS A 215 18.45 3.36 -11.19
CA LYS A 215 17.99 4.19 -12.31
C LYS A 215 17.25 3.36 -13.34
N LEU A 216 17.73 2.15 -13.62
CA LEU A 216 17.11 1.22 -14.57
C LEU A 216 15.76 0.69 -14.06
N VAL A 217 15.64 0.46 -12.76
CA VAL A 217 14.38 0.02 -12.14
C VAL A 217 13.31 1.10 -12.24
N MET A 218 13.70 2.36 -12.06
CA MET A 218 12.81 3.52 -12.08
C MET A 218 12.53 4.07 -13.48
N ASP A 219 13.32 3.64 -14.48
CA ASP A 219 13.15 3.96 -15.89
C ASP A 219 12.07 3.09 -16.54
N VAL A 220 10.84 3.35 -16.12
CA VAL A 220 9.62 2.77 -16.70
C VAL A 220 9.01 3.75 -17.69
N ASP A 221 8.45 3.21 -18.77
CA ASP A 221 7.92 4.02 -19.87
C ASP A 221 6.91 5.04 -19.35
N SER A 222 7.03 6.26 -19.86
CA SER A 222 6.17 7.40 -19.55
C SER A 222 4.77 7.29 -20.17
N SER A 223 4.30 6.06 -20.42
CA SER A 223 2.95 5.79 -20.92
C SER A 223 1.91 6.54 -20.09
N ARG A 224 0.85 7.04 -20.73
CA ARG A 224 -0.20 7.78 -20.00
C ARG A 224 -1.05 6.90 -19.08
N HIS A 225 -0.78 5.59 -19.00
CA HIS A 225 -1.61 4.64 -18.27
C HIS A 225 -0.92 4.20 -16.97
N ASN A 226 -1.33 4.80 -15.85
CA ASN A 226 -0.74 4.52 -14.53
C ASN A 226 -0.71 3.04 -14.15
N LYS A 227 -1.67 2.24 -14.61
CA LYS A 227 -1.68 0.79 -14.37
C LYS A 227 -0.50 0.09 -15.05
N ILE A 228 -0.19 0.41 -16.30
CA ILE A 228 0.97 -0.17 -17.01
C ILE A 228 2.26 0.23 -16.30
N ILE A 229 2.36 1.50 -15.88
CA ILE A 229 3.53 1.97 -15.12
C ILE A 229 3.67 1.19 -13.80
N ALA A 230 2.57 0.98 -13.07
CA ALA A 230 2.59 0.23 -11.81
C ALA A 230 2.98 -1.24 -12.02
N GLU A 231 2.46 -1.89 -13.07
CA GLU A 231 2.83 -3.26 -13.45
C GLU A 231 4.34 -3.37 -13.73
N GLN A 232 4.88 -2.47 -14.54
CA GLN A 232 6.32 -2.43 -14.86
C GLN A 232 7.18 -2.15 -13.63
N LEU A 233 6.77 -1.23 -12.75
CA LEU A 233 7.49 -0.96 -11.50
C LEU A 233 7.50 -2.17 -10.59
N LEU A 234 6.35 -2.82 -10.37
CA LEU A 234 6.27 -4.04 -9.56
C LEU A 234 7.11 -5.18 -10.14
N GLU A 235 7.14 -5.32 -11.46
CA GLU A 235 7.97 -6.29 -12.14
C GLU A 235 9.46 -6.01 -11.93
N ASN A 236 9.92 -4.78 -12.23
CA ASN A 236 11.31 -4.36 -12.03
C ASN A 236 11.75 -4.53 -10.56
N LEU A 237 10.91 -4.10 -9.61
CA LEU A 237 11.15 -4.27 -8.18
C LEU A 237 11.31 -5.75 -7.82
N SER A 238 10.53 -6.65 -8.43
CA SER A 238 10.58 -8.08 -8.12
C SER A 238 11.85 -8.80 -8.56
N PHE A 239 12.65 -8.18 -9.43
CA PHE A 239 13.99 -8.65 -9.78
C PHE A 239 15.07 -7.97 -8.94
N PHE A 240 14.96 -6.65 -8.75
CA PHE A 240 16.01 -5.86 -8.13
C PHE A 240 16.01 -5.90 -6.60
N LEU A 241 14.83 -5.77 -5.99
CA LEU A 241 14.71 -5.61 -4.54
C LEU A 241 15.24 -6.80 -3.74
N PRO A 242 15.02 -8.08 -4.15
CA PRO A 242 15.62 -9.22 -3.45
C PRO A 242 17.16 -9.18 -3.44
N GLN A 243 17.80 -8.64 -4.49
CA GLN A 243 19.27 -8.51 -4.55
C GLN A 243 19.77 -7.48 -3.53
N CYS A 244 19.10 -6.33 -3.46
CA CYS A 244 19.42 -5.29 -2.47
C CYS A 244 19.23 -5.79 -1.04
N LEU A 245 18.11 -6.44 -0.75
CA LEU A 245 17.82 -7.00 0.57
C LEU A 245 18.84 -8.10 0.94
N SER A 246 19.22 -8.95 -0.01
CA SER A 246 20.20 -10.01 0.24
C SER A 246 21.57 -9.43 0.61
N ALA A 247 22.02 -8.40 -0.11
CA ALA A 247 23.28 -7.74 0.19
C ALA A 247 23.25 -6.95 1.50
N ARG A 248 22.10 -6.39 1.88
CA ARG A 248 22.00 -5.47 3.04
C ARG A 248 21.63 -6.15 4.35
N CYS A 249 20.76 -7.15 4.33
CA CYS A 249 20.14 -7.70 5.55
C CYS A 249 20.00 -9.22 5.57
N SER A 250 20.73 -9.97 4.72
CA SER A 250 20.65 -11.43 4.70
C SER A 250 20.97 -12.07 6.05
N GLU A 251 22.00 -11.61 6.76
CA GLU A 251 22.36 -12.14 8.09
C GLU A 251 21.22 -11.99 9.10
N SER A 252 20.70 -10.77 9.27
CA SER A 252 19.59 -10.49 10.19
C SER A 252 18.33 -11.30 9.87
N LEU A 253 18.03 -11.49 8.58
CA LEU A 253 16.88 -12.27 8.14
C LEU A 253 17.08 -13.76 8.40
N LEU A 254 18.28 -14.30 8.14
CA LEU A 254 18.61 -15.70 8.41
C LEU A 254 18.52 -16.02 9.91
N GLU A 255 18.95 -15.11 10.79
CA GLU A 255 18.76 -15.25 12.25
C GLU A 255 17.28 -15.34 12.66
N ARG A 256 16.37 -14.80 11.83
CA ARG A 256 14.92 -14.89 11.99
C ARG A 256 14.30 -16.07 11.26
N GLY A 257 15.09 -16.91 10.61
CA GLY A 257 14.61 -18.02 9.77
C GLY A 257 13.91 -17.55 8.49
N ILE A 258 14.23 -16.34 8.03
CA ILE A 258 13.72 -15.74 6.79
C ILE A 258 14.81 -15.80 5.73
N ARG A 259 14.48 -16.40 4.59
CA ARG A 259 15.32 -16.45 3.39
C ARG A 259 14.82 -15.48 2.34
N ILE A 260 15.73 -15.03 1.48
CA ILE A 260 15.41 -14.20 0.31
C ILE A 260 15.58 -15.06 -0.94
N GLN A 261 14.52 -15.17 -1.73
CA GLN A 261 14.56 -15.75 -3.06
C GLN A 261 15.02 -14.70 -4.06
N VAL A 262 16.30 -14.78 -4.43
CA VAL A 262 16.86 -13.93 -5.49
C VAL A 262 16.52 -14.55 -6.84
N LYS A 263 15.76 -13.83 -7.67
CA LYS A 263 15.53 -14.21 -9.06
C LYS A 263 16.75 -13.80 -9.89
N GLN A 264 17.18 -14.66 -10.81
CA GLN A 264 18.13 -14.25 -11.81
C GLN A 264 17.50 -13.17 -12.68
N VAL A 265 18.23 -12.07 -12.91
CA VAL A 265 17.86 -11.06 -13.90
C VAL A 265 17.83 -11.78 -15.25
N PRO A 266 16.71 -11.77 -15.98
CA PRO A 266 16.71 -12.30 -17.35
C PRO A 266 17.83 -11.59 -18.09
N ALA A 267 18.68 -12.35 -18.80
CA ALA A 267 19.69 -11.73 -19.65
C ALA A 267 18.96 -10.70 -20.52
N ARG A 268 19.24 -9.40 -20.31
CA ARG A 268 18.76 -8.39 -21.23
C ARG A 268 19.51 -8.69 -22.50
N ASP A 269 18.83 -9.29 -23.47
CA ASP A 269 19.34 -9.39 -24.83
C ASP A 269 19.83 -7.99 -25.17
N ALA A 270 21.14 -7.86 -25.41
CA ALA A 270 21.74 -6.62 -25.82
C ALA A 270 21.11 -6.23 -27.16
N ALA A 271 20.10 -5.37 -27.10
CA ALA A 271 19.47 -4.73 -28.24
C ALA A 271 20.30 -3.53 -28.68
#